data_AF-V7H5T2-F1
#
_entry.id   AF-V7H5T2-F1
#
_cell.length_a   1.000
_cell.length_b   1.000
_cell.length_c   1.000
_cell.angle_alpha   90.00
_cell.angle_beta   90.00
_cell.angle_gamma   90.00
#
_symmetry.space_group_name_H-M   'P 1'
#
loop_
_entity.id
_entity.type
_entity.pdbx_description
1 polymer ?
#
loop_
_entity_poly.entity_id
_entity_poly.type
_entity_poly.pdbx_seq_one_letter_code
_entity_poly.pdbx_strand_id
1 'polypeptide(L)'
;MASDKVLDMIHGALIAHGIDAVRRDRDVMLQSKQLRFEAEVFETSSDRLVLEIYIFSPLLDVQPVIESFAGFGDTREQELNQAFEKFLRGVFHVAIEGLADHVCENMQAEIELWQRSSASWKIWRKDARWKIYSGPVISQATTELCSLTPGYPAFYAKLEKLFTASVPPGSHFVRTFLAGLKGTLISAEVLLDNAVWHEGQNLAVGHDWDYSDGYQAIRQVILALPEAGT
;
A
#
# COMPACT_ATOMS: atom_id res chain seq x y z
N MET A 1 -1.67 10.27 -23.96
CA MET A 1 -0.42 10.38 -23.16
C MET A 1 -0.30 9.14 -22.27
N ALA A 2 0.87 8.81 -21.72
CA ALA A 2 1.05 7.57 -20.94
C ALA A 2 0.05 7.45 -19.76
N SER A 3 -0.29 8.56 -19.12
CA SER A 3 -1.33 8.63 -18.09
C SER A 3 -2.72 8.24 -18.60
N ASP A 4 -3.11 8.60 -19.82
CA ASP A 4 -4.43 8.21 -20.37
C ASP A 4 -4.55 6.70 -20.49
N LYS A 5 -3.49 6.04 -20.97
CA LYS A 5 -3.42 4.57 -21.05
C LYS A 5 -3.59 3.94 -19.67
N VAL A 6 -2.94 4.49 -18.64
CA VAL A 6 -3.07 3.99 -17.26
C VAL A 6 -4.50 4.15 -16.76
N LEU A 7 -5.13 5.30 -16.97
CA LEU A 7 -6.50 5.52 -16.55
C LEU A 7 -7.48 4.57 -17.26
N ASP A 8 -7.25 4.26 -18.53
CA ASP A 8 -8.02 3.22 -19.24
C ASP A 8 -7.79 1.82 -18.65
N MET A 9 -6.56 1.52 -18.21
CA MET A 9 -6.25 0.25 -17.53
C MET A 9 -6.91 0.16 -16.14
N ILE A 10 -6.93 1.25 -15.36
CA ILE A 10 -7.65 1.32 -14.07
C ILE A 10 -9.14 1.12 -14.30
N HIS A 11 -9.72 1.81 -15.29
CA HIS A 11 -11.13 1.66 -15.65
C HIS A 11 -11.45 0.22 -16.02
N GLY A 12 -10.67 -0.39 -16.92
CA GLY A 12 -10.81 -1.80 -17.29
C GLY A 12 -10.71 -2.75 -16.09
N ALA A 13 -9.78 -2.50 -15.17
CA ALA A 13 -9.64 -3.30 -13.94
C ALA A 13 -10.89 -3.20 -13.05
N LEU A 14 -11.47 -2.00 -12.87
CA LEU A 14 -12.71 -1.82 -12.10
C LEU A 14 -13.90 -2.54 -12.76
N ILE A 15 -14.09 -2.38 -14.07
CA ILE A 15 -15.15 -3.07 -14.82
C ILE A 15 -15.00 -4.60 -14.72
N ALA A 16 -13.77 -5.11 -14.79
CA ALA A 16 -13.49 -6.54 -14.63
C ALA A 16 -13.87 -7.09 -13.24
N HIS A 17 -13.94 -6.23 -12.22
CA HIS A 17 -14.41 -6.54 -10.88
C HIS A 17 -15.90 -6.25 -10.67
N GLY A 18 -16.66 -5.96 -11.75
CA GLY A 18 -18.08 -5.63 -11.67
C GLY A 18 -18.36 -4.29 -10.99
N ILE A 19 -17.36 -3.42 -10.87
CA ILE A 19 -17.49 -2.11 -10.25
C ILE A 19 -17.84 -1.10 -11.33
N ASP A 20 -19.00 -0.45 -11.19
CA ASP A 20 -19.39 0.64 -12.08
C ASP A 20 -18.52 1.87 -11.83
N ALA A 21 -17.81 2.30 -12.87
CA ALA A 21 -16.87 3.41 -12.84
C ALA A 21 -16.90 4.17 -14.15
N VAL A 22 -16.68 5.48 -14.06
CA VAL A 22 -16.67 6.40 -15.21
C VAL A 22 -15.23 6.81 -15.48
N ARG A 23 -14.73 6.53 -16.69
CA ARG A 23 -13.48 7.10 -17.22
C ARG A 23 -13.71 8.54 -17.66
N ARG A 24 -12.95 9.48 -17.11
CA ARG A 24 -12.93 10.91 -17.51
C ARG A 24 -11.53 11.31 -17.92
N ASP A 25 -11.40 12.47 -18.54
CA ASP A 25 -10.11 12.97 -19.06
C ASP A 25 -8.95 12.88 -18.06
N ARG A 26 -9.18 13.16 -16.77
CA ARG A 26 -8.13 13.21 -15.73
C ARG A 26 -8.21 12.11 -14.68
N ASP A 27 -9.30 11.37 -14.63
CA ASP A 27 -9.55 10.42 -13.54
C ASP A 27 -10.39 9.21 -13.97
N VAL A 28 -10.47 8.23 -13.06
CA VAL A 28 -11.48 7.19 -13.06
C VAL A 28 -12.25 7.29 -11.75
N MET A 29 -13.57 7.40 -11.79
CA MET A 29 -14.38 7.63 -10.58
C MET A 29 -15.55 6.66 -10.45
N LEU A 30 -15.68 6.10 -9.25
CA LEU A 30 -16.85 5.36 -8.79
C LEU A 30 -17.80 6.38 -8.15
N GLN A 31 -18.85 6.77 -8.87
CA GLN A 31 -19.71 7.88 -8.45
C GLN A 31 -20.43 7.61 -7.11
N SER A 32 -20.89 6.39 -6.89
CA SER A 32 -21.66 6.01 -5.69
C SER A 32 -20.85 6.12 -4.39
N LYS A 33 -19.54 5.98 -4.46
CA LYS A 33 -18.61 6.01 -3.31
C LYS A 33 -17.74 7.25 -3.27
N GLN A 34 -17.79 8.06 -4.32
CA GLN A 34 -16.87 9.17 -4.54
C GLN A 34 -15.38 8.73 -4.44
N LEU A 35 -15.11 7.47 -4.81
CA LEU A 35 -13.76 6.94 -4.92
C LEU A 35 -13.20 7.31 -6.30
N ARG A 36 -12.02 7.93 -6.31
CA ARG A 36 -11.42 8.47 -7.53
C ARG A 36 -9.95 8.08 -7.62
N PHE A 37 -9.52 7.67 -8.80
CA PHE A 37 -8.15 7.35 -9.15
C PHE A 37 -7.60 8.37 -10.15
N GLU A 38 -6.43 8.92 -9.88
CA GLU A 38 -5.63 9.69 -10.83
C GLU A 38 -4.27 8.98 -11.02
N ALA A 39 -3.58 9.27 -12.13
CA ALA A 39 -2.31 8.63 -12.45
C ALA A 39 -1.35 9.57 -13.17
N GLU A 40 -0.08 9.52 -12.77
CA GLU A 40 1.03 10.20 -13.45
C GLU A 40 2.11 9.20 -13.84
N VAL A 41 2.74 9.45 -14.99
CA VAL A 41 3.88 8.66 -15.47
C VAL A 41 5.01 9.62 -15.76
N PHE A 42 6.13 9.43 -15.05
CA PHE A 42 7.32 10.26 -15.20
C PHE A 42 8.59 9.42 -15.18
N GLU A 43 9.73 10.05 -15.46
CA GLU A 43 11.05 9.41 -15.41
C GLU A 43 11.86 9.97 -14.25
N THR A 44 12.60 9.10 -13.57
CA THR A 44 13.58 9.53 -12.57
C THR A 44 14.84 10.05 -13.25
N SER A 45 15.75 10.62 -12.45
CA SER A 45 17.10 10.98 -12.90
C SER A 45 17.97 9.81 -13.38
N SER A 46 17.49 8.57 -13.22
CA SER A 46 18.12 7.34 -13.70
C SER A 46 17.42 6.73 -14.91
N ASP A 47 16.62 7.53 -15.63
CA ASP A 47 15.81 7.14 -16.80
C ASP A 47 14.87 5.95 -16.52
N ARG A 48 14.43 5.81 -15.26
CA ARG A 48 13.45 4.79 -14.88
C ARG A 48 12.05 5.36 -14.95
N LEU A 49 11.19 4.69 -15.70
CA LEU A 49 9.75 4.98 -15.69
C LEU A 49 9.18 4.67 -14.31
N VAL A 50 8.47 5.65 -13.76
CA VAL A 50 7.69 5.54 -12.53
C VAL A 50 6.23 5.83 -12.84
N LEU A 51 5.37 4.92 -12.42
CA LEU A 51 3.93 5.12 -12.36
C LEU A 51 3.57 5.57 -10.95
N GLU A 52 2.88 6.69 -10.82
CA GLU A 52 2.31 7.15 -9.57
C GLU A 52 0.78 7.15 -9.65
N ILE A 53 0.15 6.56 -8.64
CA ILE A 53 -1.30 6.46 -8.51
C ILE A 53 -1.75 7.26 -7.29
N TYR A 54 -2.78 8.07 -7.48
CA TYR A 54 -3.43 8.86 -6.45
C TYR A 54 -4.84 8.32 -6.24
N ILE A 55 -5.19 8.01 -4.99
CA ILE A 55 -6.50 7.44 -4.64
C ILE A 55 -7.19 8.38 -3.65
N PHE A 56 -8.31 8.94 -4.07
CA PHE A 56 -9.12 9.86 -3.27
C PHE A 56 -10.41 9.19 -2.84
N SER A 57 -10.78 9.31 -1.58
CA SER A 57 -12.05 8.82 -1.05
C SER A 57 -12.52 9.72 0.10
N PRO A 58 -13.83 9.93 0.28
CA PRO A 58 -14.37 10.61 1.46
C PRO A 58 -14.11 9.84 2.77
N LEU A 59 -13.71 8.57 2.69
CA LEU A 59 -13.31 7.78 3.85
C LEU A 59 -11.86 8.03 4.28
N LEU A 60 -11.08 8.78 3.50
CA LEU A 60 -9.74 9.22 3.87
C LEU A 60 -9.84 10.61 4.49
N ASP A 61 -9.26 10.81 5.68
CA ASP A 61 -9.52 12.02 6.48
C ASP A 61 -8.98 13.31 5.83
N VAL A 62 -7.81 13.28 5.17
CA VAL A 62 -7.18 14.53 4.67
C VAL A 62 -6.27 14.36 3.44
N GLN A 63 -5.91 13.14 3.03
CA GLN A 63 -4.91 12.92 1.97
C GLN A 63 -5.38 11.88 0.96
N PRO A 64 -5.04 12.02 -0.33
CA PRO A 64 -5.06 10.85 -1.19
C PRO A 64 -4.02 9.84 -0.69
N VAL A 65 -4.29 8.56 -0.91
CA VAL A 65 -3.21 7.57 -0.89
C VAL A 65 -2.35 7.80 -2.14
N ILE A 66 -1.04 7.90 -1.97
CA ILE A 66 -0.08 8.10 -3.07
C ILE A 66 0.87 6.92 -3.13
N GLU A 67 0.84 6.19 -4.23
CA GLU A 67 1.66 5.00 -4.42
C GLU A 67 2.42 5.05 -5.73
N SER A 68 3.75 4.96 -5.63
CA SER A 68 4.66 5.02 -6.78
C SER A 68 5.29 3.64 -7.05
N PHE A 69 5.40 3.28 -8.32
CA PHE A 69 5.87 1.99 -8.79
C PHE A 69 6.86 2.18 -9.94
N ALA A 70 8.11 1.79 -9.73
CA ALA A 70 9.08 1.73 -10.81
C ALA A 70 8.79 0.54 -11.73
N GLY A 71 8.79 0.79 -13.04
CA GLY A 71 8.65 -0.22 -14.08
C GLY A 71 9.98 -0.87 -14.46
N PHE A 72 9.92 -2.11 -14.96
CA PHE A 72 11.07 -2.81 -15.53
C PHE A 72 10.68 -3.49 -16.84
N GLY A 73 11.53 -3.41 -17.85
CA GLY A 73 11.32 -4.04 -19.15
C GLY A 73 12.33 -3.55 -20.18
N ASP A 74 12.36 -4.20 -21.35
CA ASP A 74 13.21 -3.80 -22.48
C ASP A 74 12.58 -2.65 -23.29
N THR A 75 11.29 -2.38 -23.06
CA THR A 75 10.52 -1.32 -23.70
C THR A 75 9.73 -0.53 -22.67
N ARG A 76 9.45 0.74 -22.99
CA ARG A 76 8.62 1.62 -22.14
C ARG A 76 7.23 1.03 -21.84
N GLU A 77 6.65 0.31 -22.81
CA GLU A 77 5.36 -0.35 -22.62
C GLU A 77 5.46 -1.48 -21.60
N GLN A 78 6.50 -2.30 -21.66
CA GLN A 78 6.74 -3.34 -20.68
C GLN A 78 6.99 -2.74 -19.29
N GLU A 79 7.77 -1.67 -19.18
CA GLU A 79 7.98 -0.97 -17.91
C GLU A 79 6.67 -0.47 -17.31
N LEU A 80 5.83 0.19 -18.10
CA LEU A 80 4.53 0.69 -17.64
C LEU A 80 3.60 -0.44 -17.21
N ASN A 81 3.49 -1.51 -18.02
CA ASN A 81 2.65 -2.66 -17.70
C ASN A 81 3.13 -3.35 -16.43
N GLN A 82 4.44 -3.46 -16.21
CA GLN A 82 5.02 -4.06 -15.01
C GLN A 82 4.78 -3.19 -13.77
N ALA A 83 4.89 -1.87 -13.90
CA ALA A 83 4.55 -0.93 -12.83
C ALA A 83 3.04 -1.03 -12.47
N PHE A 84 2.18 -1.13 -13.47
CA PHE A 84 0.74 -1.30 -13.28
C PHE A 84 0.37 -2.66 -12.66
N GLU A 85 1.06 -3.74 -13.03
CA GLU A 85 0.88 -5.06 -12.41
C GLU A 85 1.16 -5.02 -10.90
N LYS A 86 2.21 -4.31 -10.48
CA LYS A 86 2.51 -4.10 -9.05
C LYS A 86 1.41 -3.35 -8.33
N PHE A 87 0.82 -2.34 -8.97
CA PHE A 87 -0.34 -1.63 -8.44
C PHE A 87 -1.53 -2.59 -8.24
N LEU A 88 -1.87 -3.38 -9.27
CA LEU A 88 -2.97 -4.36 -9.20
C LEU A 88 -2.78 -5.37 -8.07
N ARG A 89 -1.57 -5.93 -7.95
CA ARG A 89 -1.25 -6.96 -6.96
C ARG A 89 -1.13 -6.43 -5.54
N GLY A 90 -0.84 -5.15 -5.36
CA GLY A 90 -0.53 -4.57 -4.05
C GLY A 90 -1.63 -3.72 -3.47
N VAL A 91 -1.98 -2.65 -4.18
CA VAL A 91 -2.78 -1.54 -3.63
C VAL A 91 -4.22 -1.58 -4.13
N PHE A 92 -4.45 -2.05 -5.37
CA PHE A 92 -5.77 -2.01 -6.00
C PHE A 92 -6.84 -2.71 -5.17
N HIS A 93 -6.61 -3.97 -4.76
CA HIS A 93 -7.58 -4.73 -3.96
C HIS A 93 -7.82 -4.13 -2.58
N VAL A 94 -6.77 -3.64 -1.91
CA VAL A 94 -6.90 -2.91 -0.64
C VAL A 94 -7.80 -1.68 -0.80
N ALA A 95 -7.61 -0.92 -1.88
CA ALA A 95 -8.40 0.27 -2.15
C ALA A 95 -9.87 -0.06 -2.45
N ILE A 96 -10.16 -1.02 -3.32
CA ILE A 96 -11.57 -1.32 -3.67
C ILE A 96 -12.31 -2.06 -2.55
N GLU A 97 -11.65 -2.93 -1.80
CA GLU A 97 -12.29 -3.65 -0.69
C GLU A 97 -12.50 -2.74 0.54
N GLY A 98 -11.59 -1.80 0.77
CA GLY A 98 -11.71 -0.81 1.84
C GLY A 98 -12.61 0.38 1.52
N LEU A 99 -12.53 0.91 0.29
CA LEU A 99 -13.11 2.22 -0.05
C LEU A 99 -14.31 2.15 -1.00
N ALA A 100 -14.61 1.00 -1.61
CA ALA A 100 -15.70 0.87 -2.58
C ALA A 100 -16.90 0.03 -2.11
N ASP A 101 -16.92 -0.47 -0.86
CA ASP A 101 -17.85 -1.51 -0.38
C ASP A 101 -17.93 -2.73 -1.31
N HIS A 102 -16.84 -3.01 -2.03
CA HIS A 102 -16.71 -4.18 -2.89
C HIS A 102 -16.06 -5.32 -2.09
N VAL A 103 -16.48 -6.55 -2.34
CA VAL A 103 -15.80 -7.74 -1.80
C VAL A 103 -15.46 -8.61 -3.00
N CYS A 104 -14.17 -8.77 -3.28
CA CYS A 104 -13.74 -9.68 -4.34
C CYS A 104 -14.12 -11.11 -3.94
N GLU A 105 -14.52 -11.96 -4.89
CA GLU A 105 -14.92 -13.35 -4.62
C GLU A 105 -13.85 -14.16 -3.87
N ASN A 106 -12.58 -13.79 -4.00
CA ASN A 106 -11.43 -14.44 -3.36
C ASN A 106 -10.77 -13.60 -2.24
N MET A 107 -11.45 -12.59 -1.68
CA MET A 107 -10.97 -11.70 -0.59
C MET A 107 -9.45 -11.43 -0.69
N GLN A 108 -9.06 -10.63 -1.68
CA GLN A 108 -7.65 -10.45 -2.01
C GLN A 108 -6.95 -9.48 -1.06
N ALA A 109 -7.71 -8.76 -0.22
CA ALA A 109 -7.18 -8.13 0.98
C ALA A 109 -7.49 -8.99 2.22
N GLU A 110 -6.50 -9.18 3.08
CA GLU A 110 -6.71 -9.74 4.41
C GLU A 110 -7.41 -8.70 5.29
N ILE A 111 -8.45 -9.12 6.01
CA ILE A 111 -9.24 -8.23 6.88
C ILE A 111 -9.01 -8.59 8.35
N GLU A 112 -8.52 -7.63 9.11
CA GLU A 112 -8.28 -7.77 10.56
C GLU A 112 -8.97 -6.64 11.34
N LEU A 113 -9.13 -6.84 12.65
CA LEU A 113 -9.57 -5.80 13.58
C LEU A 113 -8.41 -5.48 14.53
N TRP A 114 -7.92 -4.25 14.45
CA TRP A 114 -6.92 -3.73 15.38
C TRP A 114 -7.58 -2.86 16.43
N GLN A 115 -7.19 -3.06 17.70
CA GLN A 115 -7.71 -2.28 18.82
C GLN A 115 -6.57 -1.60 19.57
N ARG A 116 -6.82 -0.37 19.98
CA ARG A 116 -5.89 0.42 20.79
C ARG A 116 -5.44 -0.35 22.04
N SER A 117 -4.14 -0.53 22.20
CA SER A 117 -3.59 -1.12 23.42
C SER A 117 -3.59 -0.09 24.56
N SER A 118 -4.35 -0.35 25.62
CA SER A 118 -4.51 0.54 26.77
C SER A 118 -3.31 0.48 27.73
N ALA A 119 -2.13 0.91 27.28
CA ALA A 119 -0.92 0.92 28.11
C ALA A 119 -0.65 2.28 28.79
N SER A 120 -1.47 3.31 28.55
CA SER A 120 -1.24 4.65 29.11
C SER A 120 -2.30 5.02 30.16
N TRP A 121 -1.82 5.39 31.35
CA TRP A 121 -2.60 5.86 32.52
C TRP A 121 -3.41 7.16 32.28
N LYS A 122 -3.61 7.58 31.02
CA LYS A 122 -4.36 8.77 30.64
C LYS A 122 -5.79 8.34 30.25
N ILE A 123 -6.67 8.41 31.24
CA ILE A 123 -8.08 7.96 31.30
C ILE A 123 -9.03 8.58 30.24
N TRP A 124 -8.56 9.35 29.25
CA TRP A 124 -9.43 10.16 28.39
C TRP A 124 -9.24 9.99 26.87
N ARG A 125 -8.73 8.85 26.40
CA ARG A 125 -8.72 8.55 24.95
C ARG A 125 -9.49 7.27 24.66
N LYS A 126 -10.61 7.43 23.97
CA LYS A 126 -11.56 6.40 23.50
C LYS A 126 -10.84 5.16 22.97
N ASP A 127 -11.48 4.00 23.19
CA ASP A 127 -11.13 2.72 22.57
C ASP A 127 -11.20 2.85 21.05
N ALA A 128 -10.09 3.24 20.41
CA ALA A 128 -10.03 3.29 18.96
C ALA A 128 -9.92 1.86 18.43
N ARG A 129 -10.73 1.56 17.43
CA ARG A 129 -10.72 0.31 16.68
C ARG A 129 -10.63 0.63 15.21
N TRP A 130 -9.91 -0.20 14.48
CA TRP A 130 -9.74 -0.07 13.04
C TRP A 130 -10.04 -1.40 12.39
N LYS A 131 -10.78 -1.34 11.29
CA LYS A 131 -10.84 -2.41 10.31
C LYS A 131 -9.66 -2.24 9.36
N ILE A 132 -8.82 -3.27 9.30
CA ILE A 132 -7.57 -3.28 8.56
C ILE A 132 -7.79 -4.04 7.28
N TYR A 133 -7.35 -3.47 6.17
CA TYR A 133 -7.31 -4.08 4.85
C TYR A 133 -5.85 -4.16 4.43
N SER A 134 -5.31 -5.37 4.42
CA SER A 134 -3.89 -5.63 4.16
C SER A 134 -3.71 -6.28 2.79
N GLY A 135 -2.84 -5.70 1.98
CA GLY A 135 -2.44 -6.31 0.70
C GLY A 135 -1.46 -7.46 0.92
N PRO A 136 -1.22 -8.31 -0.10
CA PRO A 136 -0.21 -9.35 -0.01
C PRO A 136 1.19 -8.74 0.10
N VAL A 137 2.10 -9.47 0.74
CA VAL A 137 3.52 -9.11 0.75
C VAL A 137 4.10 -9.40 -0.63
N ILE A 138 4.31 -8.35 -1.42
CA ILE A 138 4.95 -8.46 -2.73
C ILE A 138 6.45 -8.57 -2.50
N SER A 139 7.05 -9.67 -2.92
CA SER A 139 8.50 -9.87 -2.89
C SER A 139 9.09 -9.84 -4.29
N GLN A 140 10.31 -9.32 -4.37
CA GLN A 140 11.16 -9.33 -5.56
C GLN A 140 12.55 -9.79 -5.13
N ALA A 141 13.14 -10.70 -5.88
CA ALA A 141 14.50 -11.18 -5.63
C ALA A 141 15.21 -11.48 -6.95
N THR A 142 16.53 -11.29 -7.00
CA THR A 142 17.36 -11.72 -8.15
C THR A 142 17.63 -13.23 -8.14
N THR A 143 17.38 -13.89 -7.01
CA THR A 143 17.43 -15.34 -6.81
C THR A 143 16.01 -15.88 -6.59
N GLU A 144 15.81 -17.20 -6.62
CA GLU A 144 14.47 -17.80 -6.57
C GLU A 144 13.67 -17.51 -5.28
N LEU A 145 14.33 -17.15 -4.18
CA LEU A 145 13.67 -16.90 -2.88
C LEU A 145 14.11 -15.57 -2.26
N CYS A 146 13.12 -14.80 -1.80
CA CYS A 146 13.35 -13.57 -1.04
C CYS A 146 13.52 -13.88 0.45
N SER A 147 14.75 -13.73 0.96
CA SER A 147 15.15 -14.01 2.34
C SER A 147 14.51 -13.08 3.35
N LEU A 148 14.00 -11.91 2.92
CA LEU A 148 13.30 -10.98 3.81
C LEU A 148 11.90 -11.51 4.19
N THR A 149 11.28 -12.34 3.35
CA THR A 149 9.88 -12.78 3.51
C THR A 149 9.62 -13.55 4.82
N PRO A 150 10.46 -14.52 5.26
CA PRO A 150 10.22 -15.27 6.50
C PRO A 150 10.17 -14.41 7.77
N GLY A 151 10.94 -13.31 7.83
CA GLY A 151 10.95 -12.39 8.99
C GLY A 151 9.73 -11.45 9.03
N TYR A 152 9.05 -11.28 7.90
CA TYR A 152 8.00 -10.27 7.76
C TYR A 152 6.82 -10.43 8.75
N PRO A 153 6.28 -11.64 9.01
CA PRO A 153 5.19 -11.80 9.99
C PRO A 153 5.57 -11.31 11.40
N ALA A 154 6.81 -11.55 11.84
CA ALA A 154 7.29 -11.09 13.13
C ALA A 154 7.49 -9.57 13.17
N PHE A 155 7.84 -8.95 12.04
CA PHE A 155 7.88 -7.49 11.89
C PHE A 155 6.46 -6.90 11.91
N TYR A 156 5.53 -7.47 11.14
CA TYR A 156 4.13 -7.02 11.06
C TYR A 156 3.46 -7.01 12.44
N ALA A 157 3.63 -8.06 13.24
CA ALA A 157 3.12 -8.12 14.61
C ALA A 157 3.71 -7.04 15.55
N LYS A 158 4.95 -6.58 15.30
CA LYS A 158 5.53 -5.44 16.04
C LYS A 158 4.99 -4.11 15.50
N LEU A 159 4.76 -4.01 14.19
CA LEU A 159 4.21 -2.84 13.53
C LEU A 159 2.77 -2.57 13.99
N GLU A 160 1.93 -3.61 14.09
CA GLU A 160 0.58 -3.55 14.66
C GLU A 160 0.60 -2.99 16.10
N LYS A 161 1.47 -3.53 16.97
CA LYS A 161 1.60 -3.04 18.36
C LYS A 161 2.01 -1.58 18.42
N LEU A 162 2.95 -1.19 17.56
CA LEU A 162 3.39 0.21 17.46
C LEU A 162 2.25 1.11 16.97
N PHE A 163 1.53 0.69 15.93
CA PHE A 163 0.40 1.42 15.35
C PHE A 163 -0.69 1.65 16.40
N THR A 164 -1.18 0.57 17.01
CA THR A 164 -2.28 0.61 17.99
C THR A 164 -1.92 1.39 19.26
N ALA A 165 -0.64 1.54 19.58
CA ALA A 165 -0.18 2.33 20.72
C ALA A 165 0.01 3.82 20.43
N SER A 166 0.37 4.20 19.19
CA SER A 166 0.87 5.54 18.87
C SER A 166 0.04 6.33 17.87
N VAL A 167 -0.68 5.67 16.96
CA VAL A 167 -1.40 6.33 15.87
C VAL A 167 -2.73 6.92 16.39
N PRO A 168 -3.07 8.17 16.04
CA PRO A 168 -4.34 8.78 16.44
C PRO A 168 -5.54 8.01 15.86
N PRO A 169 -6.76 8.13 16.44
CA PRO A 169 -7.95 7.61 15.79
C PRO A 169 -8.19 8.33 14.46
N GLY A 170 -8.65 7.60 13.44
CA GLY A 170 -8.84 8.12 12.09
C GLY A 170 -8.57 7.04 11.04
N SER A 171 -8.74 7.41 9.77
CA SER A 171 -8.34 6.59 8.64
C SER A 171 -6.86 6.80 8.35
N HIS A 172 -6.13 5.69 8.14
CA HIS A 172 -4.70 5.73 7.89
C HIS A 172 -4.29 4.79 6.78
N PHE A 173 -3.23 5.16 6.06
CA PHE A 173 -2.58 4.31 5.09
C PHE A 173 -1.11 4.11 5.47
N VAL A 174 -0.70 2.85 5.62
CA VAL A 174 0.67 2.48 5.96
C VAL A 174 1.31 1.79 4.77
N ARG A 175 2.45 2.30 4.31
CA ARG A 175 3.32 1.62 3.34
C ARG A 175 4.55 1.09 4.04
N THR A 176 4.88 -0.17 3.80
CA THR A 176 6.20 -0.73 4.11
C THR A 176 6.91 -1.09 2.81
N PHE A 177 8.14 -0.61 2.63
CA PHE A 177 9.04 -1.04 1.56
C PHE A 177 10.44 -1.26 2.14
N LEU A 178 10.94 -2.49 2.02
CA LEU A 178 12.27 -2.86 2.48
C LEU A 178 13.06 -3.40 1.30
N ALA A 179 14.34 -3.03 1.20
CA ALA A 179 15.24 -3.58 0.21
C ALA A 179 16.59 -3.94 0.81
N GLY A 180 17.08 -5.13 0.48
CA GLY A 180 18.38 -5.66 0.87
C GLY A 180 19.27 -5.93 -0.34
N LEU A 181 20.59 -5.81 -0.14
CA LEU A 181 21.61 -6.15 -1.11
C LEU A 181 22.91 -6.47 -0.38
N LYS A 182 23.62 -7.54 -0.80
CA LYS A 182 24.92 -7.94 -0.23
C LYS A 182 24.89 -8.11 1.29
N GLY A 183 23.87 -8.81 1.80
CA GLY A 183 23.77 -9.08 3.23
C GLY A 183 23.37 -7.88 4.10
N THR A 184 22.88 -6.78 3.52
CA THR A 184 22.56 -5.56 4.26
C THR A 184 21.26 -4.93 3.77
N LEU A 185 20.49 -4.35 4.69
CA LEU A 185 19.32 -3.53 4.37
C LEU A 185 19.79 -2.18 3.79
N ILE A 186 19.52 -1.96 2.51
CA ILE A 186 19.89 -0.73 1.79
C ILE A 186 18.75 0.30 1.75
N SER A 187 17.52 -0.12 2.03
CA SER A 187 16.36 0.74 2.16
C SER A 187 15.38 0.17 3.19
N ALA A 188 14.89 1.05 4.07
CA ALA A 188 13.86 0.74 5.05
C ALA A 188 12.89 1.92 5.07
N GLU A 189 11.83 1.84 4.28
CA GLU A 189 10.81 2.86 4.22
C GLU A 189 9.55 2.33 4.91
N VAL A 190 9.09 3.09 5.92
CA VAL A 190 7.77 2.90 6.50
C VAL A 190 7.09 4.26 6.51
N LEU A 191 6.02 4.40 5.73
CA LEU A 191 5.26 5.63 5.65
C LEU A 191 3.91 5.48 6.35
N LEU A 192 3.47 6.54 7.01
CA LEU A 192 2.13 6.73 7.53
C LEU A 192 1.54 7.95 6.82
N ASP A 193 0.45 7.78 6.09
CA ASP A 193 -0.26 8.84 5.37
C ASP A 193 0.66 9.65 4.43
N ASN A 194 1.46 8.93 3.64
CA ASN A 194 2.48 9.43 2.72
C ASN A 194 3.68 10.17 3.36
N ALA A 195 3.75 10.22 4.70
CA ALA A 195 4.87 10.81 5.43
C ALA A 195 5.76 9.74 6.07
N VAL A 196 7.06 10.03 6.20
CA VAL A 196 7.99 9.12 6.89
C VAL A 196 7.54 8.92 8.33
N TRP A 197 7.25 7.67 8.69
CA TRP A 197 6.92 7.29 10.05
C TRP A 197 8.18 6.77 10.75
N HIS A 198 8.91 7.69 11.40
CA HIS A 198 10.22 7.39 11.97
C HIS A 198 10.22 6.21 12.95
N GLU A 199 9.19 6.06 13.78
CA GLU A 199 9.07 4.92 14.69
C GLU A 199 8.92 3.60 13.93
N GLY A 200 8.10 3.57 12.87
CA GLY A 200 7.95 2.41 11.99
C GLY A 200 9.25 2.08 11.24
N GLN A 201 9.95 3.10 10.74
CA GLN A 201 11.24 2.94 10.06
C GLN A 201 12.31 2.41 11.02
N ASN A 202 12.39 2.95 12.24
CA ASN A 202 13.30 2.48 13.28
C ASN A 202 13.01 1.03 13.67
N LEU A 203 11.72 0.65 13.74
CA LEU A 203 11.32 -0.73 13.96
C LEU A 203 11.80 -1.65 12.83
N ALA A 204 11.71 -1.22 11.56
CA ALA A 204 12.18 -1.99 10.42
C ALA A 204 13.71 -2.13 10.43
N VAL A 205 14.45 -1.05 10.69
CA VAL A 205 15.92 -1.07 10.77
C VAL A 205 16.43 -1.93 11.94
N GLY A 206 15.74 -1.90 13.08
CA GLY A 206 16.09 -2.69 14.27
C GLY A 206 15.56 -4.12 14.26
N HIS A 207 14.85 -4.54 13.22
CA HIS A 207 14.35 -5.91 13.09
C HIS A 207 15.48 -6.83 12.58
N ASP A 208 15.48 -8.07 13.08
CA ASP A 208 16.45 -9.09 12.70
C ASP A 208 16.00 -9.75 11.39
N TRP A 209 16.45 -9.20 10.26
CA TRP A 209 16.14 -9.71 8.93
C TRP A 209 17.16 -10.74 8.49
N ASP A 210 16.68 -11.77 7.78
CA ASP A 210 17.53 -12.64 7.00
C ASP A 210 17.87 -11.99 5.66
N TYR A 211 19.12 -12.12 5.23
CA TYR A 211 19.62 -11.52 3.99
C TYR A 211 20.19 -12.56 3.04
N SER A 212 20.24 -12.22 1.76
CA SER A 212 21.08 -12.91 0.77
C SER A 212 22.08 -11.93 0.15
N ASP A 213 22.97 -12.45 -0.69
CA ASP A 213 23.92 -11.64 -1.45
C ASP A 213 23.26 -10.80 -2.55
N GLY A 214 22.15 -11.31 -3.11
CA GLY A 214 21.42 -10.69 -4.21
C GLY A 214 20.55 -9.51 -3.79
N TYR A 215 20.03 -8.77 -4.78
CA TYR A 215 19.02 -7.74 -4.50
C TYR A 215 17.70 -8.43 -4.12
N GLN A 216 17.10 -7.97 -3.04
CA GLN A 216 15.82 -8.44 -2.53
C GLN A 216 15.00 -7.25 -2.08
N ALA A 217 13.70 -7.28 -2.31
CA ALA A 217 12.79 -6.28 -1.79
C ALA A 217 11.45 -6.89 -1.42
N ILE A 218 10.82 -6.32 -0.40
CA ILE A 218 9.45 -6.61 -0.03
C ILE A 218 8.66 -5.32 0.10
N ARG A 219 7.38 -5.36 -0.29
CA ARG A 219 6.43 -4.26 -0.16
C ARG A 219 5.11 -4.79 0.37
N GLN A 220 4.50 -4.04 1.29
CA GLN A 220 3.11 -4.23 1.68
C GLN A 220 2.48 -2.87 1.91
N VAL A 221 1.17 -2.80 1.72
CA VAL A 221 0.36 -1.67 2.14
C VAL A 221 -0.77 -2.14 3.05
N ILE A 222 -1.19 -1.25 3.93
CA ILE A 222 -2.29 -1.46 4.86
C ILE A 222 -3.17 -0.21 4.81
N LEU A 223 -4.48 -0.40 4.64
CA LEU A 223 -5.49 0.63 4.85
C LEU A 223 -6.21 0.34 6.16
N ALA A 224 -6.11 1.25 7.11
CA ALA A 224 -6.83 1.20 8.37
C ALA A 224 -8.01 2.18 8.32
N LEU A 225 -9.23 1.68 8.41
CA LEU A 225 -10.44 2.51 8.49
C LEU A 225 -11.00 2.44 9.91
N PRO A 226 -11.43 3.56 10.51
CA PRO A 226 -12.02 3.54 11.85
C PRO A 226 -13.28 2.69 11.83
N GLU A 227 -13.38 1.75 12.76
CA GLU A 227 -14.62 1.01 12.96
C GLU A 227 -15.61 1.94 13.68
N ALA A 228 -16.76 2.20 13.06
CA ALA A 228 -17.81 2.97 13.70
C ALA A 228 -18.14 2.34 15.06
N GLY A 229 -18.15 3.16 16.11
CA GLY A 229 -18.62 2.73 17.41
C GLY A 229 -20.06 2.26 17.26
N THR A 230 -20.33 0.99 17.59
CA THR A 230 -21.68 0.45 17.76
C THR A 230 -22.41 1.20 18.86
#